data_AF-A0A164RPT5-F1
#
_entry.id   AF-A0A164RPT5-F1
#
_cell.length_a   1.000
_cell.length_b   1.000
_cell.length_c   1.000
_cell.angle_alpha   90.00
_cell.angle_beta   90.00
_cell.angle_gamma   90.00
#
_symmetry.space_group_name_H-M   'P 1'
#
loop_
_entity.id
_entity.type
_entity.pdbx_description
1 polymer ?
#
loop_
_entity_poly.entity_id
_entity_poly.type
_entity_poly.pdbx_seq_one_letter_code
_entity_poly.pdbx_strand_id
1 'polypeptide(L)'
;MLGAGTAHRAAAVKTHLYNTRILHDYVAMCLRRTVPSEYNKAKPVYDAGQWIAEDSPDGFALGRAILWKLQVAIHRDTQDGLGNFCVAFNLGRWVGDGRYGGGMAFPDLGLIYPPGSILIFRSADLFHGVMPWQPDQCRGDSITPGRISWVMFTSQAARRILAGKPPDWFVTTNQGQNAYQVQQLELKVAADREAAKVAEAKEAEQLAKAAKRKLARQARGEDAKAKKAKASTSSSTLDEI
;
A
#
# COMPACT_ATOMS: atom_id res chain seq x y z
N MET A 1 21.44 6.80 3.29
CA MET A 1 20.64 5.55 3.23
C MET A 1 20.35 5.12 1.79
N LEU A 2 21.38 5.03 0.93
CA LEU A 2 21.29 4.48 -0.44
C LEU A 2 22.10 3.16 -0.56
N GLY A 3 22.56 2.62 0.57
CA GLY A 3 23.83 1.89 0.67
C GLY A 3 23.83 0.38 0.48
N ALA A 4 22.82 -0.24 -0.14
CA ALA A 4 22.86 -1.70 -0.34
C ALA A 4 22.14 -2.21 -1.60
N GLY A 5 21.70 -1.32 -2.51
CA GLY A 5 20.89 -1.69 -3.67
C GLY A 5 19.47 -2.19 -3.33
N THR A 6 19.20 -2.62 -2.09
CA THR A 6 17.88 -3.07 -1.61
C THR A 6 16.85 -1.95 -1.61
N ALA A 7 17.20 -0.77 -1.09
CA ALA A 7 16.33 0.41 -1.14
C ALA A 7 16.04 0.85 -2.59
N HIS A 8 17.04 0.81 -3.47
CA HIS A 8 16.86 1.10 -4.90
C HIS A 8 15.95 0.06 -5.57
N ARG A 9 16.13 -1.23 -5.30
CA ARG A 9 15.27 -2.31 -5.82
C ARG A 9 13.83 -2.16 -5.33
N ALA A 10 13.63 -1.88 -4.04
CA ALA A 10 12.30 -1.63 -3.49
C ALA A 10 11.64 -0.41 -4.15
N ALA A 11 12.38 0.69 -4.33
CA ALA A 11 11.89 1.87 -5.04
C ALA A 11 11.58 1.57 -6.52
N ALA A 12 12.40 0.77 -7.20
CA ALA A 12 12.19 0.36 -8.58
C ALA A 12 10.93 -0.52 -8.71
N VAL A 13 10.72 -1.47 -7.80
CA VAL A 13 9.50 -2.30 -7.76
C VAL A 13 8.26 -1.44 -7.50
N LYS A 14 8.32 -0.54 -6.51
CA LYS A 14 7.23 0.40 -6.23
C LYS A 14 6.90 1.25 -7.46
N THR A 15 7.92 1.85 -8.07
CA THR A 15 7.77 2.67 -9.29
C THR A 15 7.19 1.85 -10.43
N HIS A 16 7.65 0.61 -10.61
CA HIS A 16 7.14 -0.29 -11.62
C HIS A 16 5.64 -0.60 -11.43
N LEU A 17 5.23 -1.01 -10.23
CA LEU A 17 3.83 -1.30 -9.92
C LEU A 17 2.94 -0.07 -10.11
N TYR A 18 3.37 1.08 -9.60
CA TYR A 18 2.68 2.35 -9.75
C TYR A 18 2.51 2.75 -11.23
N ASN A 19 3.59 2.71 -12.01
CA ASN A 19 3.56 3.13 -13.42
C ASN A 19 2.75 2.16 -14.29
N THR A 20 2.59 0.91 -13.86
CA THR A 20 1.88 -0.13 -14.61
C THR A 20 0.47 -0.38 -14.08
N ARG A 21 0.03 0.36 -13.07
CA ARG A 21 -1.32 0.22 -12.48
C ARG A 21 -2.44 0.40 -13.49
N ILE A 22 -2.24 1.25 -14.50
CA ILE A 22 -3.22 1.47 -15.57
C ILE A 22 -3.53 0.18 -16.35
N LEU A 23 -2.53 -0.69 -16.54
CA LEU A 23 -2.74 -1.99 -17.17
C LEU A 23 -3.58 -2.88 -16.25
N HIS A 24 -3.33 -2.82 -14.95
CA HIS A 24 -4.04 -3.61 -13.96
C HIS A 24 -5.50 -3.16 -13.83
N ASP A 25 -5.76 -1.85 -13.78
CA ASP A 25 -7.11 -1.26 -13.79
C ASP A 25 -7.89 -1.74 -15.03
N TYR A 26 -7.25 -1.70 -16.20
CA TYR A 26 -7.90 -2.08 -17.45
C TYR A 26 -8.26 -3.57 -17.49
N VAL A 27 -7.32 -4.46 -17.13
CA VAL A 27 -7.62 -5.89 -17.12
C VAL A 27 -8.58 -6.29 -15.99
N ALA A 28 -8.58 -5.56 -14.88
CA ALA A 28 -9.56 -5.72 -13.81
C ALA A 28 -10.97 -5.37 -14.28
N MET A 29 -11.12 -4.26 -15.02
CA MET A 29 -12.38 -3.92 -15.67
C MET A 29 -12.83 -5.03 -16.62
N CYS A 30 -11.92 -5.58 -17.44
CA CYS A 30 -12.24 -6.71 -18.31
C CYS A 30 -12.73 -7.92 -17.52
N LEU A 31 -12.02 -8.35 -16.46
CA LEU A 31 -12.42 -9.47 -15.61
C LEU A 31 -13.77 -9.24 -14.93
N ARG A 32 -13.98 -8.05 -14.37
CA ARG A 32 -15.24 -7.68 -13.71
C ARG A 32 -16.43 -7.73 -14.66
N ARG A 33 -16.23 -7.38 -15.93
CA ARG A 33 -17.30 -7.42 -16.96
C ARG A 33 -17.55 -8.82 -17.51
N THR A 34 -16.52 -9.65 -17.64
CA THR A 34 -16.65 -10.98 -18.26
C THR A 34 -16.97 -12.08 -17.25
N VAL A 35 -16.34 -12.05 -16.09
CA VAL A 35 -16.49 -13.06 -15.01
C VAL A 35 -16.60 -12.34 -13.66
N PRO A 36 -17.70 -11.60 -13.41
CA PRO A 36 -17.86 -10.79 -12.20
C PRO A 36 -17.72 -11.60 -10.91
N SER A 37 -18.15 -12.86 -10.92
CA SER A 37 -18.04 -13.76 -9.76
C SER A 37 -16.60 -14.03 -9.35
N GLU A 38 -15.66 -14.07 -10.31
CA GLU A 38 -14.24 -14.26 -10.00
C GLU A 38 -13.60 -12.96 -9.53
N TYR A 39 -13.95 -11.81 -10.14
CA TYR A 39 -13.50 -10.51 -9.64
C TYR A 39 -13.88 -10.32 -8.17
N ASN A 40 -15.13 -10.64 -7.81
CA ASN A 40 -15.62 -10.53 -6.44
C ASN A 40 -14.88 -11.44 -5.44
N LYS A 41 -14.27 -12.55 -5.90
CA LYS A 41 -13.42 -13.42 -5.07
C LYS A 41 -11.98 -12.92 -5.00
N ALA A 42 -11.45 -12.42 -6.11
CA ALA A 42 -10.06 -11.99 -6.22
C ALA A 42 -9.82 -10.62 -5.56
N LYS A 43 -10.77 -9.70 -5.65
CA LYS A 43 -10.64 -8.32 -5.14
C LYS A 43 -10.32 -8.25 -3.64
N PRO A 44 -11.03 -8.96 -2.73
CA PRO A 44 -10.69 -8.93 -1.31
C PRO A 44 -9.30 -9.49 -1.00
N VAL A 45 -8.87 -10.53 -1.74
CA VAL A 45 -7.51 -11.10 -1.61
C VAL A 45 -6.46 -10.09 -2.07
N TYR A 46 -6.72 -9.40 -3.16
CA TYR A 46 -5.85 -8.34 -3.66
C TYR A 46 -5.75 -7.18 -2.66
N ASP A 47 -6.87 -6.69 -2.16
CA ASP A 47 -6.93 -5.56 -1.21
C ASP A 47 -6.16 -5.86 0.07
N ALA A 48 -6.23 -7.09 0.57
CA ALA A 48 -5.45 -7.51 1.72
C ALA A 48 -3.95 -7.69 1.42
N GLY A 49 -3.60 -7.99 0.17
CA GLY A 49 -2.29 -8.48 -0.24
C GLY A 49 -1.40 -7.49 -1.00
N GLN A 50 -1.88 -6.27 -1.23
CA GLN A 50 -1.16 -5.29 -2.06
C GLN A 50 0.30 -5.15 -1.63
N TRP A 51 1.20 -4.95 -2.61
CA TRP A 51 2.62 -4.74 -2.33
C TRP A 51 2.92 -3.30 -1.92
N ILE A 52 2.13 -2.35 -2.44
CA ILE A 52 2.22 -0.91 -2.16
C ILE A 52 0.79 -0.37 -2.03
N ALA A 53 0.59 0.61 -1.14
CA ALA A 53 -0.73 1.21 -0.93
C ALA A 53 -1.19 2.08 -2.11
N GLU A 54 -0.25 2.57 -2.93
CA GLU A 54 -0.54 3.43 -4.08
C GLU A 54 -0.81 2.64 -5.38
N ASP A 55 -1.01 1.33 -5.28
CA ASP A 55 -1.33 0.48 -6.41
C ASP A 55 -2.76 0.75 -6.93
N SER A 56 -3.19 -0.01 -7.93
CA SER A 56 -4.52 0.04 -8.52
C SER A 56 -5.63 -0.13 -7.46
N PRO A 57 -6.56 0.83 -7.28
CA PRO A 57 -7.69 0.66 -6.37
C PRO A 57 -8.68 -0.41 -6.85
N ASP A 58 -8.69 -0.70 -8.15
CA ASP A 58 -9.55 -1.67 -8.82
C ASP A 58 -8.84 -3.00 -9.13
N GLY A 59 -7.61 -3.20 -8.65
CA GLY A 59 -6.81 -4.38 -8.98
C GLY A 59 -7.40 -5.69 -8.45
N PHE A 60 -6.93 -6.82 -8.97
CA PHE A 60 -7.40 -8.16 -8.57
C PHE A 60 -6.28 -9.19 -8.45
N ALA A 61 -5.10 -8.92 -9.00
CA ALA A 61 -3.97 -9.82 -9.05
C ALA A 61 -2.78 -9.32 -8.22
N LEU A 62 -2.16 -10.21 -7.47
CA LEU A 62 -0.95 -9.90 -6.68
C LEU A 62 0.34 -10.09 -7.48
N GLY A 63 0.34 -11.05 -8.40
CA GLY A 63 1.43 -11.34 -9.30
C GLY A 63 1.29 -10.56 -10.61
N ARG A 64 2.38 -9.93 -11.05
CA ARG A 64 2.52 -9.35 -12.38
C ARG A 64 3.81 -9.87 -13.00
N ALA A 65 3.70 -10.75 -13.98
CA ALA A 65 4.84 -11.25 -14.73
C ALA A 65 4.94 -10.54 -16.09
N ILE A 66 6.18 -10.20 -16.46
CA ILE A 66 6.52 -9.70 -17.78
C ILE A 66 7.40 -10.73 -18.44
N LEU A 67 6.92 -11.33 -19.52
CA LEU A 67 7.68 -12.28 -20.31
C LEU A 67 8.22 -11.51 -21.52
N TRP A 68 9.52 -11.24 -21.52
CA TRP A 68 10.20 -10.56 -22.61
C TRP A 68 11.01 -11.55 -23.43
N LYS A 69 10.67 -11.65 -24.71
CA LYS A 69 11.35 -12.50 -25.69
C LYS A 69 11.46 -13.98 -25.32
N LEU A 70 10.46 -14.48 -24.59
CA LEU A 70 10.41 -15.88 -24.19
C LEU A 70 9.47 -16.67 -25.10
N GLN A 71 9.96 -17.77 -25.66
CA GLN A 71 9.11 -18.81 -26.21
C GLN A 71 8.64 -19.69 -25.06
N VAL A 72 7.33 -19.85 -24.92
CA VAL A 72 6.73 -20.61 -23.83
C VAL A 72 6.11 -21.88 -24.40
N ALA A 73 6.63 -23.02 -23.97
CA ALA A 73 6.12 -24.33 -24.34
C ALA A 73 4.70 -24.56 -23.77
N ILE A 74 4.00 -25.56 -24.27
CA ILE A 74 2.69 -25.94 -23.74
C ILE A 74 2.85 -26.44 -22.30
N HIS A 75 2.15 -25.83 -21.35
CA HIS A 75 2.23 -26.13 -19.93
C HIS A 75 0.94 -25.73 -19.20
N ARG A 76 0.93 -25.94 -17.87
CA ARG A 76 -0.09 -25.45 -16.93
C ARG A 76 0.62 -24.76 -15.77
N ASP A 77 0.06 -23.65 -15.30
CA ASP A 77 0.59 -22.93 -14.14
C ASP A 77 -0.01 -23.49 -12.86
N THR A 78 0.44 -24.68 -12.45
CA THR A 78 -0.14 -25.41 -11.32
C THR A 78 -0.10 -24.64 -9.99
N GLN A 79 0.80 -23.66 -9.85
CA GLN A 79 0.91 -22.80 -8.66
C GLN A 79 -0.20 -21.76 -8.55
N ASP A 80 -0.89 -21.44 -9.64
CA ASP A 80 -2.05 -20.53 -9.63
C ASP A 80 -3.25 -21.16 -8.93
N GLY A 81 -3.32 -22.50 -8.92
CA GLY A 81 -4.38 -23.28 -8.28
C GLY A 81 -5.59 -23.50 -9.17
N LEU A 82 -6.14 -24.72 -9.12
CA LEU A 82 -7.33 -25.11 -9.88
C LEU A 82 -8.51 -24.19 -9.59
N GLY A 83 -9.25 -23.83 -10.64
CA GLY A 83 -10.42 -22.96 -10.55
C GLY A 83 -10.12 -21.47 -10.55
N ASN A 84 -8.88 -21.04 -10.30
CA ASN A 84 -8.50 -19.63 -10.28
C ASN A 84 -8.22 -19.11 -11.69
N PHE A 85 -8.56 -17.85 -11.92
CA PHE A 85 -8.29 -17.18 -13.18
C PHE A 85 -7.01 -16.34 -13.13
N CYS A 86 -6.31 -16.31 -14.26
CA CYS A 86 -5.31 -15.31 -14.59
C CYS A 86 -5.78 -14.49 -15.80
N VAL A 87 -5.11 -13.37 -16.04
CA VAL A 87 -5.31 -12.57 -17.25
C VAL A 87 -3.98 -12.37 -17.95
N ALA A 88 -3.92 -12.71 -19.24
CA ALA A 88 -2.72 -12.54 -20.06
C ALA A 88 -3.02 -11.78 -21.35
N PHE A 89 -2.08 -10.95 -21.77
CA PHE A 89 -2.10 -10.32 -23.09
C PHE A 89 -0.67 -10.09 -23.58
N ASN A 90 -0.52 -9.81 -24.88
CA ASN A 90 0.79 -9.58 -25.48
C ASN A 90 0.81 -8.37 -26.41
N LEU A 91 2.01 -7.82 -26.58
CA LEU A 91 2.32 -6.68 -27.45
C LEU A 91 3.77 -6.75 -27.93
N GLY A 92 4.17 -5.81 -28.77
CA GLY A 92 5.54 -5.72 -29.31
C GLY A 92 5.60 -5.94 -30.82
N ARG A 93 6.79 -6.25 -31.33
CA ARG A 93 7.07 -6.40 -32.76
C ARG A 93 7.83 -7.70 -33.02
N TRP A 94 7.24 -8.60 -33.79
CA TRP A 94 7.83 -9.90 -34.11
C TRP A 94 7.33 -10.43 -35.45
N VAL A 95 8.01 -11.46 -35.94
CA VAL A 95 7.60 -12.26 -37.09
C VAL A 95 6.97 -13.55 -36.56
N GLY A 96 5.69 -13.77 -36.86
CA GLY A 96 4.99 -14.99 -36.48
C GLY A 96 5.26 -16.15 -37.44
N ASP A 97 5.28 -17.37 -36.92
CA ASP A 97 5.17 -18.57 -37.75
C ASP A 97 3.68 -18.83 -38.10
N GLY A 98 3.34 -18.62 -39.37
CA GLY A 98 1.97 -18.75 -39.87
C GLY A 98 0.99 -17.70 -39.31
N ARG A 99 -0.31 -17.96 -39.53
CA ARG A 99 -1.40 -17.00 -39.23
C ARG A 99 -1.47 -16.58 -37.75
N TYR A 100 -1.10 -17.48 -36.84
CA TYR A 100 -1.24 -17.27 -35.40
C TYR A 100 0.10 -17.22 -34.66
N GLY A 101 1.22 -17.00 -35.37
CA GLY A 101 2.55 -16.95 -34.76
C GLY A 101 2.65 -15.90 -33.64
N GLY A 102 3.12 -16.31 -32.47
CA GLY A 102 3.11 -15.49 -31.25
C GLY A 102 1.73 -15.29 -30.61
N GLY A 103 0.68 -15.94 -31.12
CA GLY A 103 -0.61 -16.09 -30.46
C GLY A 103 -0.55 -17.08 -29.29
N MET A 104 -1.68 -17.25 -28.60
CA MET A 104 -1.81 -18.21 -27.50
C MET A 104 -2.65 -19.40 -27.95
N ALA A 105 -2.12 -20.61 -27.78
CA ALA A 105 -2.83 -21.85 -28.03
C ALA A 105 -3.39 -22.44 -26.74
N PHE A 106 -4.60 -22.99 -26.82
CA PHE A 106 -5.27 -23.77 -25.78
C PHE A 106 -5.65 -25.14 -26.36
N PRO A 107 -4.74 -26.14 -26.32
CA PRO A 107 -4.95 -27.44 -26.97
C PRO A 107 -6.19 -28.16 -26.46
N ASP A 108 -6.46 -28.09 -25.15
CA ASP A 108 -7.63 -28.72 -24.52
C ASP A 108 -8.95 -28.21 -25.07
N LEU A 109 -8.97 -27.00 -25.65
CA LEU A 109 -10.14 -26.38 -26.24
C LEU A 109 -10.13 -26.43 -27.77
N GLY A 110 -9.03 -26.85 -28.39
CA GLY A 110 -8.84 -26.73 -29.84
C GLY A 110 -8.82 -25.29 -30.35
N LEU A 111 -8.45 -24.31 -29.51
CA LEU A 111 -8.51 -22.88 -29.83
C LEU A 111 -7.12 -22.25 -29.91
N ILE A 112 -6.97 -21.28 -30.82
CA ILE A 112 -5.80 -20.41 -30.91
C ILE A 112 -6.28 -18.96 -30.99
N TYR A 113 -5.79 -18.12 -30.08
CA TYR A 113 -6.11 -16.70 -30.04
C TYR A 113 -4.99 -15.88 -30.70
N PRO A 114 -5.35 -14.87 -31.52
CA PRO A 114 -4.37 -14.04 -32.20
C PRO A 114 -3.64 -13.12 -31.21
N PRO A 115 -2.43 -12.67 -31.58
CA PRO A 115 -1.71 -11.60 -30.89
C PRO A 115 -2.58 -10.39 -30.51
N GLY A 116 -2.31 -9.80 -29.34
CA GLY A 116 -3.02 -8.61 -28.85
C GLY A 116 -4.35 -8.89 -28.16
N SER A 117 -4.82 -10.15 -28.19
CA SER A 117 -6.01 -10.56 -27.44
C SER A 117 -5.77 -10.46 -25.93
N ILE A 118 -6.82 -10.09 -25.18
CA ILE A 118 -6.85 -10.20 -23.72
C ILE A 118 -7.51 -11.53 -23.37
N LEU A 119 -6.75 -12.39 -22.71
CA LEU A 119 -7.13 -13.76 -22.41
C LEU A 119 -7.41 -13.87 -20.91
N ILE A 120 -8.63 -14.26 -20.57
CA ILE A 120 -9.08 -14.48 -19.20
C ILE A 120 -9.40 -15.96 -19.09
N PHE A 121 -8.56 -16.72 -18.38
CA PHE A 121 -8.63 -18.18 -18.38
C PHE A 121 -8.06 -18.75 -17.09
N ARG A 122 -8.25 -20.06 -16.91
CA ARG A 122 -7.72 -20.79 -15.76
C ARG A 122 -6.42 -21.51 -16.15
N SER A 123 -5.29 -20.87 -15.86
CA SER A 123 -3.94 -21.33 -16.24
C SER A 123 -3.54 -22.66 -15.61
N ALA A 124 -4.08 -23.00 -14.44
CA ALA A 124 -3.85 -24.27 -13.77
C ALA A 124 -4.73 -25.42 -14.33
N ASP A 125 -5.90 -25.09 -14.89
CA ASP A 125 -6.84 -26.09 -15.43
C ASP A 125 -6.56 -26.41 -16.91
N LEU A 126 -6.16 -25.42 -17.69
CA LEU A 126 -6.00 -25.54 -19.15
C LEU A 126 -4.53 -25.54 -19.57
N PHE A 127 -4.13 -26.54 -20.36
CA PHE A 127 -2.88 -26.48 -21.10
C PHE A 127 -2.88 -25.28 -22.03
N HIS A 128 -1.78 -24.54 -22.02
CA HIS A 128 -1.62 -23.37 -22.87
C HIS A 128 -0.16 -23.12 -23.20
N GLY A 129 0.09 -22.44 -24.32
CA GLY A 129 1.43 -22.15 -24.80
C GLY A 129 1.44 -21.09 -25.89
N VAL A 130 2.62 -20.57 -26.19
CA VAL A 130 2.78 -19.52 -27.20
C VAL A 130 3.14 -20.17 -28.53
N MET A 131 2.43 -19.82 -29.59
CA MET A 131 2.74 -20.27 -30.95
C MET A 131 4.12 -19.76 -31.40
N PRO A 132 4.86 -20.48 -32.25
CA PRO A 132 6.22 -20.09 -32.63
C PRO A 132 6.29 -18.68 -33.22
N TRP A 133 7.35 -17.96 -32.86
CA TRP A 133 7.62 -16.61 -33.36
C TRP A 133 9.13 -16.30 -33.27
N GLN A 134 9.57 -15.29 -34.01
CA GLN A 134 10.94 -14.78 -33.96
C GLN A 134 10.96 -13.26 -33.81
N PRO A 135 11.96 -12.68 -33.11
CA PRO A 135 12.16 -11.23 -33.10
C PRO A 135 12.20 -10.66 -34.52
N ASP A 136 11.55 -9.52 -34.73
CA ASP A 136 11.70 -8.76 -35.98
C ASP A 136 13.08 -8.10 -36.06
N GLN A 137 13.45 -7.60 -37.24
CA GLN A 137 14.72 -6.91 -37.45
C GLN A 137 14.83 -5.65 -36.59
N CYS A 138 15.99 -5.48 -35.95
CA CYS A 138 16.36 -4.25 -35.27
C CYS A 138 16.51 -3.12 -36.28
N ARG A 139 15.90 -1.96 -36.00
CA ARG A 139 15.93 -0.77 -36.89
C ARG A 139 16.67 0.42 -36.25
N GLY A 140 17.57 0.15 -35.31
CA GLY A 140 18.23 1.18 -34.51
C GLY A 140 17.42 1.66 -33.30
N ASP A 141 16.29 1.02 -33.01
CA ASP A 141 15.47 1.28 -31.82
C ASP A 141 16.25 0.98 -30.52
N SER A 142 16.01 1.77 -29.46
CA SER A 142 16.62 1.56 -28.14
C SER A 142 16.15 0.26 -27.45
N ILE A 143 14.99 -0.25 -27.86
CA ILE A 143 14.44 -1.54 -27.41
C ILE A 143 14.44 -2.49 -28.60
N THR A 144 15.13 -3.61 -28.44
CA THR A 144 15.23 -4.64 -29.49
C THR A 144 13.87 -5.30 -29.72
N PRO A 145 13.47 -5.66 -30.97
CA PRO A 145 12.14 -6.20 -31.24
C PRO A 145 11.91 -7.54 -30.56
N GLY A 146 10.65 -7.85 -30.30
CA GLY A 146 10.21 -9.11 -29.75
C GLY A 146 8.78 -9.05 -29.24
N ARG A 147 8.29 -10.21 -28.82
CA ARG A 147 7.02 -10.35 -28.13
C ARG A 147 7.18 -10.08 -26.63
N ILE A 148 6.28 -9.28 -26.08
CA ILE A 148 6.13 -8.99 -24.64
C ILE A 148 4.80 -9.56 -24.22
N SER A 149 4.77 -10.32 -23.13
CA SER A 149 3.52 -10.65 -22.46
C SER A 149 3.45 -10.05 -21.08
N TRP A 150 2.24 -9.65 -20.72
CA TRP A 150 1.84 -9.34 -19.36
C TRP A 150 0.94 -10.46 -18.89
N VAL A 151 1.23 -10.99 -17.70
CA VAL A 151 0.41 -12.01 -17.04
C VAL A 151 0.12 -11.55 -15.62
N MET A 152 -1.16 -11.52 -15.29
CA MET A 152 -1.67 -11.12 -13.98
C MET A 152 -2.34 -12.31 -13.32
N PHE A 153 -1.84 -12.72 -12.17
CA PHE A 153 -2.26 -13.94 -11.48
C PHE A 153 -2.14 -13.77 -9.97
N THR A 154 -2.78 -14.65 -9.21
CA THR A 154 -2.58 -14.75 -7.76
C THR A 154 -2.46 -16.21 -7.41
N SER A 155 -1.30 -16.61 -6.88
CA SER A 155 -1.02 -17.99 -6.54
C SER A 155 -2.00 -18.53 -5.50
N GLN A 156 -2.24 -19.85 -5.53
CA GLN A 156 -3.12 -20.51 -4.58
C GLN A 156 -2.65 -20.30 -3.13
N ALA A 157 -1.34 -20.30 -2.92
CA ALA A 157 -0.74 -20.06 -1.60
C ALA A 157 -1.08 -18.66 -1.08
N ALA A 158 -0.95 -17.63 -1.92
CA ALA A 158 -1.28 -16.25 -1.54
C ALA A 158 -2.78 -16.09 -1.27
N ARG A 159 -3.64 -16.67 -2.12
CA ARG A 159 -5.10 -16.68 -1.90
C ARG A 159 -5.47 -17.26 -0.53
N ARG A 160 -4.87 -18.40 -0.16
CA ARG A 160 -5.12 -19.05 1.14
C ARG A 160 -4.67 -18.19 2.33
N ILE A 161 -3.51 -17.55 2.24
CA ILE A 161 -2.95 -16.74 3.34
C ILE A 161 -3.78 -15.48 3.57
N LEU A 162 -4.23 -14.85 2.48
CA LEU A 162 -4.88 -13.54 2.49
C LEU A 162 -6.40 -13.62 2.58
N ALA A 163 -7.00 -14.81 2.43
CA ALA A 163 -8.43 -15.01 2.60
C ALA A 163 -8.91 -14.50 3.96
N GLY A 164 -9.91 -13.61 3.93
CA GLY A 164 -10.52 -13.03 5.14
C GLY A 164 -9.65 -12.01 5.88
N LYS A 165 -8.47 -11.63 5.36
CA LYS A 165 -7.66 -10.56 5.93
C LYS A 165 -8.26 -9.19 5.57
N PRO A 166 -8.09 -8.16 6.43
CA PRO A 166 -8.56 -6.82 6.11
C PRO A 166 -7.74 -6.22 4.96
N PRO A 167 -8.26 -5.18 4.27
CA PRO A 167 -7.46 -4.39 3.33
C PRO A 167 -6.14 -3.91 3.95
N ASP A 168 -5.10 -3.81 3.13
CA ASP A 168 -3.75 -3.38 3.51
C ASP A 168 -3.05 -4.25 4.56
N TRP A 169 -3.58 -5.43 4.89
CA TRP A 169 -2.99 -6.32 5.89
C TRP A 169 -1.52 -6.63 5.59
N PHE A 170 -1.17 -6.92 4.33
CA PHE A 170 0.20 -7.27 3.96
C PHE A 170 1.18 -6.11 4.21
N VAL A 171 0.85 -4.89 3.77
CA VAL A 171 1.72 -3.71 3.92
C VAL A 171 1.81 -3.23 5.36
N THR A 172 0.72 -3.34 6.14
CA THR A 172 0.67 -2.88 7.54
C THR A 172 1.29 -3.88 8.52
N THR A 173 1.33 -5.16 8.15
CA THR A 173 1.80 -6.23 9.04
C THR A 173 3.07 -6.92 8.57
N ASN A 174 3.57 -6.63 7.37
CA ASN A 174 4.68 -7.34 6.73
C ASN A 174 4.45 -8.86 6.75
N GLN A 175 3.35 -9.32 6.13
CA GLN A 175 2.92 -10.74 6.17
C GLN A 175 2.64 -11.28 7.57
N GLY A 176 2.13 -10.46 8.48
CA GLY A 176 1.93 -10.82 9.88
C GLY A 176 3.22 -10.84 10.71
N GLN A 177 4.36 -10.43 10.16
CA GLN A 177 5.62 -10.28 10.88
C GLN A 177 5.79 -8.88 11.46
N ASN A 178 4.78 -8.36 12.15
CA ASN A 178 4.84 -7.05 12.82
C ASN A 178 4.80 -7.13 14.35
N ALA A 179 4.90 -8.31 14.96
CA ALA A 179 4.78 -8.47 16.41
C ALA A 179 5.68 -7.49 17.20
N TYR A 180 6.92 -7.30 16.75
CA TYR A 180 7.84 -6.33 17.33
C TYR A 180 7.40 -4.87 17.12
N GLN A 181 6.88 -4.54 15.93
CA GLN A 181 6.35 -3.22 15.62
C GLN A 181 5.09 -2.88 16.43
N VAL A 182 4.21 -3.87 16.63
CA VAL A 182 3.04 -3.75 17.51
C VAL A 182 3.49 -3.44 18.94
N GLN A 183 4.43 -4.23 19.46
CA GLN A 183 5.01 -3.98 20.80
C GLN A 183 5.64 -2.59 20.91
N GLN A 184 6.38 -2.13 19.90
CA GLN A 184 6.96 -0.78 19.87
C GLN A 184 5.89 0.32 19.86
N LEU A 185 4.82 0.14 19.09
CA LEU A 185 3.71 1.09 19.04
C LEU A 185 2.96 1.15 20.38
N GLU A 186 2.72 0.01 21.02
CA GLU A 186 2.10 -0.05 22.35
C GLU A 186 2.95 0.67 23.40
N LEU A 187 4.27 0.42 23.40
CA LEU A 187 5.21 1.12 24.29
C LEU A 187 5.21 2.62 24.04
N LYS A 188 5.17 3.05 22.77
CA LYS A 188 5.09 4.47 22.41
C LYS A 188 3.80 5.11 22.90
N VAL A 189 2.64 4.47 22.67
CA VAL A 189 1.34 4.98 23.14
C VAL A 189 1.30 5.08 24.68
N ALA A 190 1.89 4.10 25.38
CA ALA A 190 2.01 4.16 26.84
C ALA A 190 2.90 5.32 27.29
N ALA A 191 4.05 5.53 26.64
CA ALA A 191 4.94 6.64 26.92
C ALA A 191 4.29 8.00 26.64
N ASP A 192 3.57 8.14 25.52
CA ASP A 192 2.86 9.36 25.14
C ASP A 192 1.75 9.69 26.16
N ARG A 193 1.01 8.68 26.64
CA ARG A 193 0.00 8.85 27.71
C ARG A 193 0.62 9.30 29.02
N GLU A 194 1.77 8.74 29.39
CA GLU A 194 2.44 9.14 30.64
C GLU A 194 3.02 10.56 30.53
N ALA A 195 3.60 10.91 29.38
CA ALA A 195 4.05 12.26 29.11
C ALA A 195 2.91 13.28 29.19
N ALA A 196 1.72 12.95 28.66
CA ALA A 196 0.53 13.79 28.76
C ALA A 196 0.12 14.05 30.22
N LYS A 197 0.06 12.99 31.06
CA LYS A 197 -0.24 13.15 32.50
C LYS A 197 0.77 14.03 33.22
N VAL A 198 2.06 13.87 32.92
CA VAL A 198 3.13 14.69 33.53
C VAL A 198 2.99 16.15 33.09
N ALA A 199 2.63 16.40 31.84
CA ALA A 199 2.38 17.75 31.34
C ALA A 199 1.18 18.41 32.04
N GLU A 200 0.05 17.69 32.15
CA GLU A 200 -1.14 18.16 32.87
C GLU A 200 -0.84 18.44 34.36
N ALA A 201 -0.08 17.57 35.03
CA ALA A 201 0.32 17.77 36.42
C ALA A 201 1.20 19.01 36.61
N LYS A 202 2.15 19.24 35.70
CA LYS A 202 2.99 20.46 35.72
C LYS A 202 2.17 21.72 35.47
N GLU A 203 1.22 21.68 34.54
CA GLU A 203 0.34 22.81 34.25
C GLU A 203 -0.53 23.15 35.47
N ALA A 204 -1.13 22.14 36.11
CA ALA A 204 -1.89 22.31 37.34
C ALA A 204 -1.04 22.89 38.48
N GLU A 205 0.20 22.43 38.66
CA GLU A 205 1.13 22.96 39.66
C GLU A 205 1.48 24.43 39.37
N GLN A 206 1.72 24.79 38.11
CA GLN A 206 1.98 26.17 37.71
C GLN A 206 0.79 27.09 37.98
N LEU A 207 -0.43 26.64 37.66
CA LEU A 207 -1.66 27.37 37.95
C LEU A 207 -1.86 27.56 39.46
N ALA A 208 -1.62 26.52 40.26
CA ALA A 208 -1.70 26.61 41.72
C ALA A 208 -0.67 27.60 42.30
N LYS A 209 0.59 27.56 41.82
CA LYS A 209 1.62 28.54 42.20
C LYS A 209 1.24 29.96 41.79
N ALA A 210 0.67 30.15 40.61
CA ALA A 210 0.20 31.45 40.14
C ALA A 210 -0.96 32.00 41.00
N ALA A 211 -1.93 31.17 41.33
CA ALA A 211 -3.04 31.53 42.22
C ALA A 211 -2.56 31.92 43.62
N LYS A 212 -1.63 31.14 44.20
CA LYS A 212 -1.02 31.43 45.51
C LYS A 212 -0.26 32.76 45.49
N ARG A 213 0.49 33.05 44.42
CA ARG A 213 1.17 34.34 44.22
C ARG A 213 0.17 35.51 44.12
N LYS A 214 -0.96 35.32 43.43
CA LYS A 214 -2.02 36.33 43.30
C LYS A 214 -2.66 36.66 44.66
N LEU A 215 -3.01 35.63 45.43
CA LEU A 215 -3.55 35.79 46.79
C LEU A 215 -2.56 36.51 47.73
N ALA A 216 -1.28 36.12 47.70
CA ALA A 216 -0.25 36.78 48.50
C ALA A 216 -0.05 38.26 48.12
N ARG A 217 -0.21 38.60 46.83
CA ARG A 217 -0.18 40.00 46.36
C ARG A 217 -1.38 40.79 46.86
N GLN A 218 -2.58 40.20 46.85
CA GLN A 218 -3.80 40.83 47.36
C GLN A 218 -3.70 41.10 48.86
N ALA A 219 -3.27 40.11 49.66
CA ALA A 219 -3.07 40.28 51.11
C ALA A 219 -2.06 41.40 51.44
N ARG A 220 -0.92 41.44 50.73
CA ARG A 220 0.06 42.54 50.91
C ARG A 220 -0.50 43.91 50.52
N GLY A 221 -1.37 43.97 49.51
CA GLY A 221 -2.05 45.19 49.09
C GLY A 221 -3.06 45.69 50.13
N GLU A 222 -3.77 44.78 50.81
CA GLU A 222 -4.69 45.10 51.89
C GLU A 222 -3.96 45.55 53.16
N ASP A 223 -2.87 44.87 53.55
CA ASP A 223 -2.02 45.30 54.66
C ASP A 223 -1.41 46.70 54.42
N ALA A 224 -0.99 46.98 53.19
CA ALA A 224 -0.48 48.30 52.82
C ALA A 224 -1.57 49.39 52.90
N LYS A 225 -2.81 49.08 52.48
CA LYS A 225 -3.95 49.98 52.65
C LYS A 225 -4.31 50.20 54.12
N ALA A 226 -4.30 49.15 54.94
CA ALA A 226 -4.58 49.22 56.38
C ALA A 226 -3.51 50.05 57.14
N LYS A 227 -2.22 49.90 56.78
CA LYS A 227 -1.15 50.74 57.33
C LYS A 227 -1.28 52.21 56.91
N LYS A 228 -1.69 52.49 55.68
CA LYS A 228 -1.93 53.86 55.19
C LYS A 228 -3.13 54.53 55.90
N ALA A 229 -4.18 53.77 56.21
CA ALA A 229 -5.34 54.24 56.98
C ALA A 229 -5.02 54.50 58.47
N LYS A 230 -4.09 53.74 59.06
CA LYS A 230 -3.57 54.00 60.42
C LYS A 230 -2.65 55.23 60.48
N ALA A 231 -1.85 55.49 59.45
CA ALA A 231 -1.02 56.68 59.37
C ALA A 231 -1.85 57.97 59.15
N SER A 232 -3.00 57.89 58.46
CA SER A 232 -3.89 59.06 58.30
C SER A 232 -4.71 59.37 59.56
N THR A 233 -4.93 58.39 60.45
CA THR A 233 -5.66 58.58 61.71
C THR A 233 -4.77 59.06 62.88
N SER A 234 -3.44 58.97 62.77
CA SER A 234 -2.52 59.49 63.80
C SER A 234 -2.06 60.95 63.58
N SER A 235 -2.70 61.69 62.66
CA SER A 235 -2.36 63.10 62.37
C SER A 235 -3.41 64.12 62.84
N SER A 236 -4.35 63.72 63.69
CA SER A 236 -5.54 64.52 64.06
C SER A 236 -5.61 64.91 65.56
N THR A 237 -4.49 65.29 66.19
CA THR A 237 -4.51 65.83 67.57
C THR A 237 -3.49 66.96 67.78
N LEU A 238 -3.38 67.90 66.84
CA LEU A 238 -2.72 69.19 67.04
C LEU A 238 -3.40 70.17 66.08
N ASP A 239 -4.45 70.85 66.57
CA ASP A 239 -4.87 72.20 66.17
C ASP A 239 -6.29 72.48 66.67
N GLU A 240 -6.46 72.77 67.96
CA GLU A 240 -7.53 73.65 68.47
C GLU A 240 -7.00 74.37 69.73
N ILE A 241 -6.40 75.55 69.51
CA ILE A 241 -6.34 76.70 70.44
C ILE A 241 -6.91 77.90 69.67
#